data_AF-W7UF30-F1
#
_entry.id   AF-W7UF30-F1
#
_cell.length_a   1.000
_cell.length_b   1.000
_cell.length_c   1.000
_cell.angle_alpha   90.00
_cell.angle_beta   90.00
_cell.angle_gamma   90.00
#
_symmetry.space_group_name_H-M   'P 1'
#
loop_
_entity.id
_entity.type
_entity.pdbx_description
1 polymer ?
#
loop_
_entity_poly.entity_id
_entity_poly.type
_entity_poly.pdbx_seq_one_letter_code
_entity_poly.pdbx_strand_id
1 'polypeptide(L)'
;MKILKRTLIWLILMAVILFMVNLVGTLIVKNVGVGILEGSMTGYSMKEEMMIHPVLQEVDEEHKLNGLSGLSTRSLLSSERLRNDAKFYFTFMFLNFNVDISNIFWDEKGTNGLSEGIFSVVYEDKGEKLDYFRHSCGVLDINELIKLDCASELYDILEKNDDVRIRMDSYSVDSSFIVHPASFTVLDAGGNEIKKFDCPCSGEIVKGDNVYLYNEEGSYKKDKENSGYSVYKKMKDAYLGERKSDRIAKKYMEKADFSQNDQSLTERSYGLATITSKHVEVKEGKAQVTVQRFCFYKGVILYTAIFGAIMTLIMVLVCRSKDKKKAFGGYGGNYGNMPYNYPNGYNNRPAGGNYPNNYNGQPNNYPNNYNNGTNGYGMNNYNNGSRYR
;
A
#
# COMPACT_ATOMS: atom_id res chain seq x y z
N MET A 1 -38.03 22.24 8.77
CA MET A 1 -38.05 21.77 7.37
C MET A 1 -36.89 22.27 6.48
N LYS A 2 -36.55 23.58 6.47
CA LYS A 2 -35.44 24.12 5.63
C LYS A 2 -34.05 23.58 6.01
N ILE A 3 -33.79 23.39 7.32
CA ILE A 3 -32.53 22.83 7.82
C ILE A 3 -32.39 21.36 7.41
N LEU A 4 -33.41 20.53 7.69
CA LEU A 4 -33.45 19.12 7.29
C LEU A 4 -33.20 18.92 5.78
N LYS A 5 -33.84 19.73 4.92
CA LYS A 5 -33.61 19.69 3.46
C LYS A 5 -32.17 20.05 3.08
N ARG A 6 -31.56 21.04 3.75
CA ARG A 6 -30.16 21.44 3.50
C ARG A 6 -29.18 20.35 3.96
N THR A 7 -29.43 19.74 5.12
CA THR A 7 -28.63 18.61 5.63
C THR A 7 -28.71 17.41 4.70
N LEU A 8 -29.90 17.08 4.20
CA LEU A 8 -30.08 15.98 3.25
C LEU A 8 -29.32 16.23 1.93
N ILE A 9 -29.41 17.44 1.38
CA ILE A 9 -28.67 17.82 0.16
C ILE A 9 -27.16 17.71 0.40
N TRP A 10 -26.68 18.16 1.56
CA TRP A 10 -25.27 18.07 1.91
C TRP A 10 -24.79 16.62 2.04
N LEU A 11 -25.57 15.75 2.68
CA LEU A 11 -25.25 14.32 2.79
C LEU A 11 -25.18 13.63 1.43
N ILE A 12 -26.14 13.91 0.53
CA ILE A 12 -26.14 13.39 -0.85
C ILE A 12 -24.88 13.86 -1.58
N LEU A 13 -24.54 15.14 -1.45
CA LEU A 13 -23.36 15.72 -2.09
C LEU A 13 -22.06 15.10 -1.57
N MET A 14 -21.95 14.88 -0.26
CA MET A 14 -20.80 14.19 0.34
C MET A 14 -20.70 12.73 -0.12
N ALA A 15 -21.82 12.03 -0.26
CA ALA A 15 -21.85 10.67 -0.80
C ALA A 15 -21.39 10.63 -2.27
N VAL A 16 -21.80 11.59 -3.09
CA VAL A 16 -21.34 11.73 -4.48
C VAL A 16 -19.84 12.02 -4.53
N ILE A 17 -19.33 12.92 -3.69
CA ILE A 17 -17.89 13.19 -3.59
C ILE A 17 -17.13 11.92 -3.23
N LEU A 18 -17.55 11.22 -2.18
CA LEU A 18 -16.91 9.98 -1.74
C LEU A 18 -16.88 8.94 -2.87
N PHE A 19 -17.99 8.80 -3.61
CA PHE A 19 -18.08 7.89 -4.74
C PHE A 19 -17.11 8.28 -5.86
N MET A 20 -17.05 9.57 -6.24
CA MET A 20 -16.14 10.05 -7.29
C MET A 20 -14.67 9.91 -6.90
N VAL A 21 -14.33 10.26 -5.66
CA VAL A 21 -12.98 10.10 -5.10
C VAL A 21 -12.60 8.62 -5.09
N ASN A 22 -13.51 7.73 -4.68
CA ASN A 22 -13.28 6.29 -4.71
C ASN A 22 -13.06 5.76 -6.14
N LEU A 23 -13.86 6.22 -7.11
CA LEU A 23 -13.73 5.83 -8.51
C LEU A 23 -12.37 6.23 -9.08
N VAL A 24 -11.96 7.48 -8.87
CA VAL A 24 -10.65 7.99 -9.31
C VAL A 24 -9.50 7.22 -8.64
N GLY A 25 -9.58 7.01 -7.33
CA GLY A 25 -8.59 6.22 -6.61
C GLY A 25 -8.48 4.79 -7.12
N THR A 26 -9.62 4.15 -7.41
CA THR A 26 -9.68 2.82 -8.00
C THR A 26 -8.98 2.77 -9.36
N LEU A 27 -9.24 3.74 -10.24
CA LEU A 27 -8.59 3.80 -11.56
C LEU A 27 -7.07 3.95 -11.45
N ILE A 28 -6.59 4.81 -10.54
CA ILE A 28 -5.16 5.03 -10.32
C ILE A 28 -4.49 3.77 -9.76
N VAL A 29 -5.02 3.20 -8.68
CA VAL A 29 -4.43 2.02 -8.03
C VAL A 29 -4.49 0.80 -8.95
N LYS A 30 -5.54 0.67 -9.77
CA LYS A 30 -5.62 -0.38 -10.79
C LYS A 30 -4.47 -0.27 -11.80
N ASN A 31 -4.22 0.92 -12.34
CA ASN A 31 -3.23 1.10 -13.39
C ASN A 31 -1.79 1.05 -12.86
N VAL A 32 -1.55 1.54 -11.64
CA VAL A 32 -0.19 1.67 -11.08
C VAL A 32 0.18 0.51 -10.17
N GLY A 33 -0.75 -0.03 -9.39
CA GLY A 33 -0.47 -1.12 -8.47
C GLY A 33 -0.81 -2.48 -9.07
N VAL A 34 -2.10 -2.67 -9.38
CA VAL A 34 -2.64 -3.98 -9.78
C VAL A 34 -1.98 -4.48 -11.08
N GLY A 35 -1.90 -3.63 -12.11
CA GLY A 35 -1.31 -4.02 -13.39
C GLY A 35 0.16 -4.44 -13.32
N ILE A 36 0.92 -3.91 -12.35
CA ILE A 36 2.34 -4.27 -12.17
C ILE A 36 2.47 -5.60 -11.41
N LEU A 37 1.74 -5.76 -10.31
CA LEU A 37 1.89 -6.91 -9.42
C LEU A 37 1.15 -8.17 -9.89
N GLU A 38 0.11 -8.06 -10.71
CA GLU A 38 -0.57 -9.25 -11.22
C GLU A 38 0.35 -10.10 -12.10
N GLY A 39 1.05 -9.49 -13.05
CA GLY A 39 1.94 -10.20 -13.96
C GLY A 39 3.17 -10.79 -13.27
N SER A 40 3.61 -10.21 -12.15
CA SER A 40 4.76 -10.74 -11.40
C SER A 40 4.44 -11.99 -10.58
N MET A 41 3.18 -12.40 -10.48
CA MET A 41 2.72 -13.52 -9.65
C MET A 41 2.11 -14.67 -10.45
N THR A 42 2.28 -14.68 -11.78
CA THR A 42 1.82 -15.76 -12.67
C THR A 42 2.97 -16.68 -13.08
N GLY A 43 2.67 -17.93 -13.42
CA GLY A 43 3.63 -18.89 -13.97
C GLY A 43 4.41 -19.68 -12.92
N TYR A 44 4.11 -19.52 -11.63
CA TYR A 44 4.79 -20.26 -10.57
C TYR A 44 4.16 -21.63 -10.30
N SER A 45 2.98 -21.95 -10.87
CA SER A 45 2.44 -23.31 -10.84
C SER A 45 3.40 -24.33 -11.48
N MET A 46 4.11 -23.96 -12.55
CA MET A 46 5.14 -24.82 -13.17
C MET A 46 6.36 -25.05 -12.28
N LYS A 47 6.56 -24.17 -11.30
CA LYS A 47 7.66 -24.21 -10.34
C LYS A 47 7.23 -24.76 -8.98
N GLU A 48 6.00 -25.22 -8.83
CA GLU A 48 5.48 -25.67 -7.54
C GLU A 48 6.31 -26.83 -6.98
N GLU A 49 6.64 -27.85 -7.77
CA GLU A 49 7.43 -29.00 -7.32
C GLU A 49 8.75 -28.59 -6.64
N MET A 50 9.53 -27.68 -7.24
CA MET A 50 10.78 -27.22 -6.61
C MET A 50 10.55 -26.43 -5.33
N MET A 51 9.36 -25.83 -5.16
CA MET A 51 9.02 -24.96 -4.03
C MET A 51 8.37 -25.69 -2.87
N ILE A 52 7.56 -26.73 -3.11
CA ILE A 52 6.84 -27.45 -2.06
C ILE A 52 7.22 -28.93 -1.97
N HIS A 53 7.91 -29.49 -2.96
CA HIS A 53 8.50 -30.83 -2.94
C HIS A 53 10.00 -30.79 -3.30
N PRO A 54 10.80 -29.93 -2.64
CA PRO A 54 12.21 -29.79 -2.99
C PRO A 54 12.99 -31.09 -2.72
N VAL A 55 14.02 -31.33 -3.53
CA VAL A 55 14.89 -32.51 -3.42
C VAL A 55 16.34 -32.03 -3.30
N LEU A 56 17.01 -32.44 -2.23
CA LEU A 56 18.44 -32.18 -2.05
C LEU A 56 19.22 -32.98 -3.11
N GLN A 57 20.12 -32.29 -3.81
CA GLN A 57 20.98 -32.86 -4.83
C GLN A 57 22.44 -32.58 -4.50
N GLU A 58 23.35 -33.36 -5.08
CA GLU A 58 24.76 -33.00 -5.09
C GLU A 58 24.93 -31.62 -5.73
N VAL A 59 25.91 -30.85 -5.24
CA VAL A 59 26.12 -29.49 -5.73
C VAL A 59 26.49 -29.54 -7.20
N ASP A 60 25.63 -28.98 -8.04
CA ASP A 60 25.88 -28.86 -9.47
C ASP A 60 27.16 -28.04 -9.72
N GLU A 61 28.13 -28.62 -10.44
CA GLU A 61 29.40 -27.96 -10.72
C GLU A 61 29.23 -26.69 -11.57
N GLU A 62 28.19 -26.63 -12.42
CA GLU A 62 27.97 -25.49 -13.32
C GLU A 62 27.31 -24.31 -12.61
N HIS A 63 26.28 -24.56 -11.81
CA HIS A 63 25.49 -23.50 -11.16
C HIS A 63 25.71 -23.37 -9.65
N LYS A 64 26.50 -24.27 -9.05
CA LYS A 64 26.76 -24.36 -7.60
C LYS A 64 25.48 -24.48 -6.76
N LEU A 65 24.44 -25.10 -7.30
CA LEU A 65 23.14 -25.26 -6.61
C LEU A 65 23.05 -26.64 -5.94
N ASN A 66 22.48 -26.71 -4.74
CA ASN A 66 22.23 -27.96 -4.03
C ASN A 66 20.82 -28.56 -4.27
N GLY A 67 20.10 -28.12 -5.30
CA GLY A 67 18.73 -28.56 -5.59
C GLY A 67 17.63 -27.92 -4.74
N LEU A 68 17.95 -27.14 -3.69
CA LEU A 68 16.98 -26.53 -2.78
C LEU A 68 16.64 -25.06 -3.10
N SER A 69 17.05 -24.55 -4.26
CA SER A 69 16.85 -23.14 -4.66
C SER A 69 15.38 -22.73 -4.77
N GLY A 70 14.47 -23.68 -4.98
CA GLY A 70 13.04 -23.43 -4.96
C GLY A 70 12.52 -22.96 -3.60
N LEU A 71 13.19 -23.28 -2.49
CA LEU A 71 12.87 -22.77 -1.15
C LEU A 71 13.08 -21.25 -1.04
N SER A 72 14.09 -20.72 -1.72
CA SER A 72 14.29 -19.26 -1.85
C SER A 72 13.15 -18.59 -2.61
N THR A 73 12.68 -19.25 -3.67
CA THR A 73 11.49 -18.79 -4.41
C THR A 73 10.24 -18.87 -3.54
N ARG A 74 10.10 -19.92 -2.74
CA ARG A 74 8.96 -20.08 -1.82
C ARG A 74 8.94 -18.97 -0.77
N SER A 75 10.09 -18.63 -0.20
CA SER A 75 10.22 -17.53 0.76
C SER A 75 9.88 -16.17 0.15
N LEU A 76 10.28 -15.93 -1.10
CA LEU A 76 9.90 -14.74 -1.86
C LEU A 76 8.38 -14.63 -2.09
N LEU A 77 7.73 -15.76 -2.39
CA LEU A 77 6.30 -15.85 -2.64
C LEU A 77 5.50 -16.05 -1.35
N SER A 78 6.06 -15.71 -0.19
CA SER A 78 5.36 -15.75 1.09
C SER A 78 4.10 -14.89 1.07
N SER A 79 3.14 -15.25 1.91
CA SER A 79 1.93 -14.44 2.08
C SER A 79 2.28 -13.24 2.96
N GLU A 80 2.36 -12.02 2.40
CA GLU A 80 2.88 -10.82 3.09
C GLU A 80 1.97 -9.58 3.01
N ARG A 81 2.27 -8.52 3.75
CA ARG A 81 1.71 -7.18 3.52
C ARG A 81 2.79 -6.27 2.97
N LEU A 82 2.54 -5.65 1.83
CA LEU A 82 3.41 -4.64 1.26
C LEU A 82 2.79 -3.27 1.48
N ARG A 83 3.64 -2.27 1.72
CA ARG A 83 3.20 -0.89 1.85
C ARG A 83 3.93 -0.05 0.81
N ASN A 84 3.14 0.67 0.02
CA ASN A 84 3.67 1.71 -0.84
C ASN A 84 3.47 3.04 -0.11
N ASP A 85 4.58 3.70 0.24
CA ASP A 85 4.60 5.05 0.80
C ASP A 85 5.31 5.99 -0.17
N ALA A 86 4.57 6.52 -1.14
CA ALA A 86 5.05 7.63 -1.95
C ALA A 86 5.24 8.86 -1.04
N LYS A 87 6.45 9.45 -1.05
CA LYS A 87 6.71 10.72 -0.35
C LYS A 87 5.68 11.77 -0.81
N PHE A 88 5.17 12.56 0.13
CA PHE A 88 4.17 13.62 -0.03
C PHE A 88 4.39 14.57 -1.24
N TYR A 89 5.63 14.68 -1.75
CA TYR A 89 5.98 15.49 -2.90
C TYR A 89 5.52 14.92 -4.26
N PHE A 90 5.20 13.62 -4.37
CA PHE A 90 4.47 13.09 -5.52
C PHE A 90 2.97 13.27 -5.29
N THR A 91 2.35 14.08 -6.13
CA THR A 91 1.04 14.75 -5.99
C THR A 91 -0.21 13.86 -5.85
N PHE A 92 -0.06 12.54 -5.71
CA PHE A 92 -1.19 11.58 -5.74
C PHE A 92 -1.17 10.60 -4.55
N MET A 93 -1.85 10.95 -3.47
CA MET A 93 -1.94 10.10 -2.26
C MET A 93 -2.70 8.78 -2.46
N PHE A 94 -3.35 8.57 -3.61
CA PHE A 94 -3.84 7.24 -3.98
C PHE A 94 -2.71 6.23 -4.21
N LEU A 95 -1.48 6.70 -4.43
CA LEU A 95 -0.29 5.85 -4.48
C LEU A 95 0.17 5.38 -3.09
N ASN A 96 -0.39 5.92 -2.01
CA ASN A 96 -0.19 5.41 -0.66
C ASN A 96 -1.21 4.30 -0.36
N PHE A 97 -0.89 3.10 -0.84
CA PHE A 97 -1.73 1.91 -0.66
C PHE A 97 -0.96 0.79 0.02
N ASN A 98 -1.71 -0.05 0.73
CA ASN A 98 -1.23 -1.32 1.25
C ASN A 98 -1.70 -2.45 0.34
N VAL A 99 -0.89 -3.50 0.18
CA VAL A 99 -1.24 -4.71 -0.54
C VAL A 99 -1.15 -5.88 0.42
N ASP A 100 -2.27 -6.54 0.68
CA ASP A 100 -2.27 -7.85 1.33
C ASP A 100 -2.09 -8.91 0.23
N ILE A 101 -1.04 -9.73 0.31
CA ILE A 101 -0.74 -10.79 -0.66
C ILE A 101 -0.85 -12.14 0.04
N SER A 102 -1.53 -13.08 -0.61
CA SER A 102 -1.64 -14.47 -0.16
C SER A 102 -1.38 -15.40 -1.33
N ASN A 103 -0.43 -16.33 -1.17
CA ASN A 103 -0.10 -17.34 -2.16
C ASN A 103 -0.26 -18.73 -1.55
N ILE A 104 -0.96 -19.60 -2.26
CA ILE A 104 -1.11 -21.01 -1.92
C ILE A 104 -0.67 -21.84 -3.13
N PHE A 105 0.17 -22.84 -2.90
CA PHE A 105 0.67 -23.79 -3.89
C PHE A 105 0.33 -25.21 -3.46
N TRP A 106 -0.15 -26.05 -4.38
CA TRP A 106 -0.45 -27.45 -4.10
C TRP A 106 -0.50 -28.26 -5.40
N ASP A 107 -0.42 -29.58 -5.27
CA ASP A 107 -0.49 -30.53 -6.38
C ASP A 107 -1.65 -31.54 -6.18
N GLU A 108 -1.68 -32.58 -6.99
CA GLU A 108 -2.65 -33.69 -6.87
C GLU A 108 -2.54 -34.46 -5.53
N LYS A 109 -1.38 -34.43 -4.86
CA LYS A 109 -1.19 -35.03 -3.53
C LYS A 109 -1.74 -34.12 -2.42
N GLY A 110 -2.09 -32.89 -2.75
CA GLY A 110 -2.71 -31.91 -1.86
C GLY A 110 -1.71 -30.92 -1.28
N THR A 111 -2.04 -30.39 -0.10
CA THR A 111 -1.24 -29.35 0.55
C THR A 111 -0.23 -29.95 1.54
N ASN A 112 0.94 -29.33 1.66
CA ASN A 112 1.93 -29.63 2.68
C ASN A 112 2.34 -28.37 3.47
N GLY A 113 3.32 -28.48 4.37
CA GLY A 113 3.76 -27.36 5.22
C GLY A 113 4.38 -26.18 4.46
N LEU A 114 4.77 -26.37 3.19
CA LEU A 114 5.26 -25.31 2.30
C LEU A 114 4.16 -24.73 1.41
N SER A 115 2.94 -25.27 1.40
CA SER A 115 1.86 -24.79 0.53
C SER A 115 1.48 -23.34 0.79
N GLU A 116 1.34 -22.95 2.06
CA GLU A 116 0.99 -21.60 2.48
C GLU A 116 1.76 -21.19 3.72
N GLY A 117 2.12 -19.91 3.83
CA GLY A 117 2.80 -19.41 5.02
C GLY A 117 3.59 -18.14 4.78
N ILE A 118 4.32 -17.75 5.83
CA ILE A 118 5.31 -16.66 5.79
C ILE A 118 6.65 -17.31 6.09
N PHE A 119 7.54 -17.38 5.11
CA PHE A 119 8.75 -18.17 5.22
C PHE A 119 9.99 -17.29 5.15
N SER A 120 11.04 -17.62 5.88
CA SER A 120 12.39 -17.09 5.63
C SER A 120 13.38 -18.21 5.38
N VAL A 121 14.28 -18.03 4.42
CA VAL A 121 15.24 -19.07 4.02
C VAL A 121 16.34 -19.18 5.04
N VAL A 122 16.69 -20.41 5.39
CA VAL A 122 17.90 -20.73 6.15
C VAL A 122 18.93 -21.28 5.17
N TYR A 123 20.17 -20.80 5.25
CA TYR A 123 21.21 -21.15 4.30
C TYR A 123 22.58 -21.26 4.97
N GLU A 124 23.45 -22.05 4.35
CA GLU A 124 24.85 -22.17 4.70
C GLU A 124 25.64 -21.09 3.96
N ASP A 125 26.25 -20.16 4.70
CA ASP A 125 27.15 -19.14 4.16
C ASP A 125 28.51 -19.78 3.84
N LYS A 126 28.88 -19.71 2.56
CA LYS A 126 30.16 -20.16 2.02
C LYS A 126 31.01 -18.99 1.51
N GLY A 127 30.60 -17.77 1.84
CA GLY A 127 31.27 -16.53 1.43
C GLY A 127 30.90 -16.09 0.02
N GLU A 128 29.83 -16.61 -0.59
CA GLU A 128 29.31 -16.15 -1.88
C GLU A 128 28.07 -15.25 -1.71
N LYS A 129 27.92 -14.26 -2.60
CA LYS A 129 26.84 -13.26 -2.51
C LYS A 129 25.41 -13.82 -2.62
N LEU A 130 25.24 -15.04 -3.12
CA LEU A 130 23.94 -15.66 -3.42
C LEU A 130 23.75 -16.99 -2.67
N ASP A 131 24.45 -17.19 -1.56
CA ASP A 131 24.42 -18.46 -0.81
C ASP A 131 23.02 -18.82 -0.32
N TYR A 132 22.19 -17.82 0.00
CA TYR A 132 20.79 -18.06 0.35
C TYR A 132 20.03 -18.83 -0.73
N PHE A 133 20.35 -18.61 -2.01
CA PHE A 133 19.74 -19.30 -3.15
C PHE A 133 20.47 -20.60 -3.51
N ARG A 134 21.80 -20.64 -3.34
CA ARG A 134 22.66 -21.75 -3.80
C ARG A 134 22.79 -22.89 -2.80
N HIS A 135 22.79 -22.54 -1.52
CA HIS A 135 23.10 -23.40 -0.39
C HIS A 135 22.00 -23.28 0.68
N SER A 136 20.74 -23.25 0.26
CA SER A 136 19.60 -23.30 1.17
C SER A 136 19.63 -24.61 1.97
N CYS A 137 19.46 -24.54 3.29
CA CYS A 137 19.30 -25.70 4.16
C CYS A 137 17.81 -26.04 4.40
N GLY A 138 16.93 -25.05 4.23
CA GLY A 138 15.51 -25.18 4.51
C GLY A 138 14.82 -23.81 4.56
N VAL A 139 13.56 -23.79 5.00
CA VAL A 139 12.84 -22.55 5.35
C VAL A 139 12.33 -22.59 6.78
N LEU A 140 12.40 -21.46 7.46
CA LEU A 140 11.74 -21.24 8.74
C LEU A 140 10.33 -20.70 8.50
N ASP A 141 9.31 -21.38 9.01
CA ASP A 141 7.95 -20.82 9.08
C ASP A 141 7.90 -19.77 10.19
N ILE A 142 7.68 -18.53 9.80
CA ILE A 142 7.62 -17.38 10.69
C ILE A 142 6.36 -17.44 11.56
N ASN A 143 5.28 -18.09 11.11
CA ASN A 143 4.09 -18.29 11.94
C ASN A 143 4.35 -19.22 13.12
N GLU A 144 5.22 -20.23 12.95
CA GLU A 144 5.65 -21.09 14.06
C GLU A 144 6.70 -20.39 14.93
N LEU A 145 7.63 -19.65 14.32
CA LEU A 145 8.62 -18.86 15.06
C LEU A 145 7.95 -17.92 16.07
N ILE A 146 6.90 -17.19 15.68
CA ILE A 146 6.24 -16.22 16.58
C ILE A 146 5.50 -16.85 17.76
N LYS A 147 5.32 -18.18 17.76
CA LYS A 147 4.72 -18.92 18.88
C LYS A 147 5.74 -19.35 19.93
N LEU A 148 7.04 -19.23 19.64
CA LEU A 148 8.09 -19.52 20.60
C LEU A 148 8.16 -18.43 21.68
N ASP A 149 8.50 -18.83 22.91
CA ASP A 149 8.59 -17.91 24.06
C ASP A 149 9.57 -16.75 23.81
N CYS A 150 10.65 -17.01 23.08
CA CYS A 150 11.69 -16.03 22.75
C CYS A 150 11.31 -15.06 21.62
N ALA A 151 10.20 -15.27 20.91
CA ALA A 151 9.89 -14.53 19.69
C ALA A 151 9.64 -13.03 19.94
N SER A 152 9.04 -12.70 21.08
CA SER A 152 8.79 -11.31 21.47
C SER A 152 10.09 -10.52 21.67
N GLU A 153 11.06 -11.11 22.36
CA GLU A 153 12.38 -10.50 22.58
C GLU A 153 13.16 -10.38 21.25
N LEU A 154 13.12 -11.42 20.40
CA LEU A 154 13.69 -11.36 19.05
C LEU A 154 13.09 -10.19 18.25
N TYR A 155 11.76 -10.09 18.21
CA TYR A 155 11.06 -9.01 17.49
C TYR A 155 11.52 -7.62 17.95
N ASP A 156 11.63 -7.40 19.25
CA ASP A 156 12.09 -6.14 19.84
C ASP A 156 13.55 -5.82 19.47
N ILE A 157 14.42 -6.83 19.39
CA ILE A 157 15.81 -6.66 18.95
C ILE A 157 15.84 -6.26 17.47
N LEU A 158 15.08 -6.93 16.61
CA LEU A 158 15.02 -6.61 15.18
C LEU A 158 14.36 -5.24 14.91
N GLU A 159 13.46 -4.79 15.79
CA GLU A 159 12.87 -3.46 15.69
C GLU A 159 13.90 -2.34 15.95
N LYS A 160 14.79 -2.55 16.93
CA LYS A 160 15.76 -1.55 17.40
C LYS A 160 17.04 -1.51 16.57
N ASN A 161 17.41 -2.62 15.95
CA ASN A 161 18.64 -2.75 15.17
C ASN A 161 18.31 -2.84 13.68
N ASP A 162 19.05 -2.12 12.85
CA ASP A 162 18.81 -2.08 11.40
C ASP A 162 19.73 -3.04 10.63
N ASP A 163 20.86 -3.46 11.21
CA ASP A 163 21.84 -4.33 10.58
C ASP A 163 22.22 -5.47 11.52
N VAL A 164 21.52 -6.58 11.38
CA VAL A 164 21.67 -7.77 12.23
C VAL A 164 21.63 -9.04 11.41
N ARG A 165 22.48 -9.99 11.81
CA ARG A 165 22.47 -11.35 11.29
C ARG A 165 21.87 -12.28 12.32
N ILE A 166 21.15 -13.29 11.86
CA ILE A 166 20.60 -14.33 12.73
C ILE A 166 21.30 -15.63 12.35
N ARG A 167 22.26 -16.05 13.17
CA ARG A 167 22.98 -17.31 12.99
C ARG A 167 22.22 -18.45 13.66
N MET A 168 22.00 -19.53 12.93
CA MET A 168 21.34 -20.75 13.40
C MET A 168 22.39 -21.68 14.01
N ASP A 169 22.68 -21.51 15.31
CA ASP A 169 23.71 -22.30 16.01
C ASP A 169 23.36 -23.80 16.04
N SER A 170 22.07 -24.11 16.21
CA SER A 170 21.56 -25.47 16.09
C SER A 170 20.09 -25.51 15.68
N TYR A 171 19.72 -26.51 14.90
CA TYR A 171 18.37 -26.65 14.34
C TYR A 171 18.09 -28.09 13.91
N SER A 172 16.81 -28.44 13.74
CA SER A 172 16.40 -29.63 13.01
C SER A 172 15.72 -29.24 11.70
N VAL A 173 15.67 -30.18 10.76
CA VAL A 173 15.00 -30.02 9.48
C VAL A 173 14.06 -31.20 9.28
N ASP A 174 12.80 -30.93 8.98
CA ASP A 174 11.82 -31.99 8.69
C ASP A 174 11.91 -32.48 7.23
N SER A 175 11.08 -33.48 6.89
CA SER A 175 11.05 -34.05 5.53
C SER A 175 10.53 -33.09 4.45
N SER A 176 9.87 -31.99 4.86
CA SER A 176 9.43 -30.92 3.96
C SER A 176 10.41 -29.75 3.94
N PHE A 177 11.63 -29.92 4.48
CA PHE A 177 12.64 -28.88 4.59
C PHE A 177 12.22 -27.65 5.41
N ILE A 178 11.29 -27.83 6.35
CA ILE A 178 10.97 -26.83 7.36
C ILE A 178 12.00 -26.93 8.47
N VAL A 179 12.61 -25.79 8.79
CA VAL A 179 13.64 -25.65 9.82
C VAL A 179 12.99 -25.32 11.15
N HIS A 180 13.32 -26.09 12.17
CA HIS A 180 12.93 -25.83 13.55
C HIS A 180 14.16 -25.38 14.36
N PRO A 181 14.22 -24.12 14.81
CA PRO A 181 15.37 -23.63 15.55
C PRO A 181 15.47 -24.33 16.91
N ALA A 182 16.67 -24.79 17.25
CA ALA A 182 16.99 -25.29 18.59
C ALA A 182 17.83 -24.27 19.37
N SER A 183 18.73 -23.56 18.70
CA SER A 183 19.47 -22.43 19.25
C SER A 183 19.84 -21.47 18.12
N PHE A 184 19.71 -20.18 18.36
CA PHE A 184 20.15 -19.16 17.39
C PHE A 184 20.69 -17.93 18.11
N THR A 185 21.64 -17.27 17.44
CA THR A 185 22.30 -16.07 17.95
C THR A 185 22.05 -14.91 17.00
N VAL A 186 21.62 -13.78 17.57
CA VAL A 186 21.54 -12.50 16.86
C VAL A 186 22.88 -11.79 16.99
N LEU A 187 23.48 -11.47 15.86
CA LEU A 187 24.78 -10.82 15.75
C LEU A 187 24.59 -9.39 15.21
N ASP A 188 25.42 -8.46 15.68
CA ASP A 188 25.55 -7.13 15.07
C ASP A 188 26.32 -7.19 13.73
N ALA A 189 26.41 -6.05 13.05
CA ALA A 189 27.16 -5.92 11.79
C ALA A 189 28.66 -6.29 11.90
N GLY A 190 29.23 -6.19 13.12
CA GLY A 190 30.61 -6.58 13.40
C GLY A 190 30.78 -8.06 13.73
N GLY A 191 29.70 -8.84 13.78
CA GLY A 191 29.69 -10.24 14.18
C GLY A 191 29.73 -10.45 15.70
N ASN A 192 29.52 -9.41 16.50
CA ASN A 192 29.42 -9.56 17.96
C ASN A 192 28.03 -10.06 18.34
N GLU A 193 27.98 -10.91 19.35
CA GLU A 193 26.73 -11.40 19.92
C GLU A 193 25.94 -10.24 20.57
N ILE A 194 24.72 -10.02 20.10
CA ILE A 194 23.72 -9.19 20.76
C ILE A 194 22.97 -10.04 21.79
N LYS A 195 22.49 -11.21 21.35
CA LYS A 195 21.71 -12.12 22.18
C LYS A 195 21.67 -13.51 21.58
N LYS A 196 21.78 -14.52 22.45
CA LYS A 196 21.52 -15.92 22.13
C LYS A 196 20.18 -16.39 22.70
N PHE A 197 19.52 -17.26 21.93
CA PHE A 197 18.23 -17.85 22.26
C PHE A 197 18.30 -19.36 22.15
N ASP A 198 17.70 -20.06 23.10
CA ASP A 198 17.52 -21.51 23.09
C ASP A 198 16.03 -21.84 23.01
N CYS A 199 15.69 -22.76 22.13
CA CYS A 199 14.32 -23.13 21.80
C CYS A 199 14.13 -24.64 21.99
N PRO A 200 12.98 -25.09 22.50
CA PRO A 200 12.66 -26.50 22.50
C PRO A 200 12.52 -26.97 21.04
N CYS A 201 13.28 -28.00 20.67
CA CYS A 201 13.28 -28.54 19.32
C CYS A 201 13.30 -30.06 19.35
N SER A 202 12.51 -30.68 18.48
CA SER A 202 12.44 -32.12 18.28
C SER A 202 13.09 -32.53 16.96
N GLY A 203 13.58 -33.76 16.88
CA GLY A 203 14.22 -34.32 15.69
C GLY A 203 15.73 -34.41 15.82
N GLU A 204 16.39 -34.75 14.71
CA GLU A 204 17.85 -34.78 14.64
C GLU A 204 18.40 -33.35 14.63
N ILE A 205 19.22 -33.03 15.63
CA ILE A 205 19.79 -31.68 15.79
C ILE A 205 21.10 -31.60 15.00
N VAL A 206 21.12 -30.69 14.03
CA VAL A 206 22.29 -30.27 13.29
C VAL A 206 22.89 -29.04 13.98
N LYS A 207 24.23 -28.97 14.04
CA LYS A 207 24.95 -27.77 14.49
C LYS A 207 25.46 -27.01 13.28
N GLY A 208 25.33 -25.70 13.29
CA GLY A 208 25.74 -24.83 12.18
C GLY A 208 26.49 -23.60 12.67
N ASP A 209 27.77 -23.49 12.33
CA ASP A 209 28.59 -22.33 12.72
C ASP A 209 28.59 -21.23 11.65
N ASN A 210 28.17 -21.57 10.42
CA ASN A 210 28.04 -20.70 9.25
C ASN A 210 26.63 -20.75 8.64
N VAL A 211 25.63 -21.16 9.41
CA VAL A 211 24.24 -21.24 8.93
C VAL A 211 23.48 -20.02 9.40
N TYR A 212 22.77 -19.35 8.50
CA TYR A 212 22.08 -18.09 8.77
C TYR A 212 20.65 -18.12 8.27
N LEU A 213 19.78 -17.42 9.00
CA LEU A 213 18.47 -17.03 8.49
C LEU A 213 18.67 -15.82 7.59
N TYR A 214 18.24 -15.91 6.33
CA TYR A 214 18.33 -14.80 5.40
C TYR A 214 17.50 -13.63 5.90
N ASN A 215 18.19 -12.52 6.08
CA ASN A 215 17.67 -11.23 6.48
C ASN A 215 18.45 -10.21 5.64
N GLU A 216 17.78 -9.39 4.85
CA GLU A 216 18.46 -8.44 3.98
C GLU A 216 19.29 -7.44 4.81
N GLU A 217 20.62 -7.53 4.67
CA GLU A 217 21.60 -6.70 5.37
C GLU A 217 21.72 -5.30 4.75
N GLY A 218 22.09 -4.31 5.57
CA GLY A 218 22.44 -2.97 5.08
C GLY A 218 21.27 -2.10 4.60
N SER A 219 20.04 -2.43 4.98
CA SER A 219 18.86 -1.68 4.57
C SER A 219 18.52 -0.56 5.58
N TYR A 220 18.23 0.65 5.12
CA TYR A 220 17.82 1.73 6.04
C TYR A 220 16.54 1.29 6.79
N LYS A 221 16.25 1.85 7.97
CA LYS A 221 15.01 1.56 8.73
C LYS A 221 13.70 1.52 7.91
N LYS A 222 13.63 2.24 6.78
CA LYS A 222 12.47 2.22 5.86
C LYS A 222 12.40 0.98 4.97
N ASP A 223 13.54 0.38 4.68
CA ASP A 223 13.66 -0.78 3.80
C ASP A 223 13.28 -2.04 4.57
N LYS A 224 13.66 -2.15 5.87
CA LYS A 224 13.22 -3.28 6.72
C LYS A 224 11.70 -3.37 6.92
N GLU A 225 10.96 -2.26 6.82
CA GLU A 225 9.49 -2.28 6.91
C GLU A 225 8.81 -2.72 5.60
N ASN A 226 9.53 -2.67 4.47
CA ASN A 226 8.96 -2.88 3.13
C ASN A 226 9.61 -4.02 2.34
N SER A 227 10.75 -4.54 2.78
CA SER A 227 11.44 -5.66 2.15
C SER A 227 10.79 -6.99 2.49
N GLY A 228 10.42 -7.76 1.46
CA GLY A 228 9.95 -9.15 1.59
C GLY A 228 11.01 -10.14 2.06
N TYR A 229 12.23 -9.67 2.34
CA TYR A 229 13.29 -10.47 2.93
C TYR A 229 13.57 -10.11 4.39
N SER A 230 12.99 -9.03 4.91
CA SER A 230 13.18 -8.64 6.31
C SER A 230 12.43 -9.59 7.24
N VAL A 231 13.18 -10.23 8.15
CA VAL A 231 12.59 -11.09 9.19
C VAL A 231 11.70 -10.27 10.13
N TYR A 232 12.09 -9.03 10.45
CA TYR A 232 11.27 -8.11 11.25
C TYR A 232 9.89 -7.90 10.62
N LYS A 233 9.84 -7.57 9.33
CA LYS A 233 8.57 -7.38 8.61
C LYS A 233 7.74 -8.66 8.59
N LYS A 234 8.37 -9.81 8.33
CA LYS A 234 7.66 -11.10 8.32
C LYS A 234 7.04 -11.42 9.68
N MET A 235 7.79 -11.22 10.76
CA MET A 235 7.26 -11.38 12.12
C MET A 235 6.13 -10.39 12.42
N LYS A 236 6.29 -9.12 12.03
CA LYS A 236 5.22 -8.10 12.14
C LYS A 236 3.95 -8.54 11.40
N ASP A 237 4.11 -9.08 10.19
CA ASP A 237 3.00 -9.58 9.40
C ASP A 237 2.33 -10.80 10.05
N ALA A 238 3.11 -11.71 10.61
CA ALA A 238 2.59 -12.88 11.34
C ALA A 238 1.84 -12.47 12.62
N TYR A 239 2.36 -11.52 13.41
CA TYR A 239 1.69 -11.01 14.61
C TYR A 239 0.36 -10.31 14.33
N LEU A 240 0.20 -9.69 13.16
CA LEU A 240 -1.08 -9.11 12.73
C LEU A 240 -2.14 -10.18 12.37
N GLY A 241 -1.74 -11.45 12.28
CA GLY A 241 -2.62 -12.58 12.05
C GLY A 241 -3.22 -12.65 10.64
N GLU A 242 -4.25 -13.49 10.52
CA GLU A 242 -4.86 -13.86 9.24
C GLU A 242 -5.54 -12.67 8.52
N ARG A 243 -5.17 -12.46 7.26
CA ARG A 243 -5.71 -11.41 6.39
C ARG A 243 -6.98 -11.85 5.70
N LYS A 244 -7.69 -10.85 5.17
CA LYS A 244 -8.83 -11.10 4.28
C LYS A 244 -8.40 -11.80 2.98
N SER A 245 -7.20 -11.52 2.47
CA SER A 245 -6.64 -12.19 1.29
C SER A 245 -6.43 -13.69 1.55
N ASP A 246 -5.96 -14.08 2.74
CA ASP A 246 -5.72 -15.48 3.11
C ASP A 246 -7.02 -16.28 3.06
N ARG A 247 -8.08 -15.77 3.70
CA ARG A 247 -9.42 -16.38 3.67
C ARG A 247 -10.02 -16.47 2.26
N ILE A 248 -9.71 -15.52 1.39
CA ILE A 248 -10.17 -15.57 -0.01
C ILE A 248 -9.36 -16.61 -0.78
N ALA A 249 -8.04 -16.67 -0.58
CA ALA A 249 -7.17 -17.63 -1.25
C ALA A 249 -7.59 -19.07 -0.93
N LYS A 250 -7.81 -19.39 0.35
CA LYS A 250 -8.32 -20.71 0.78
C LYS A 250 -9.62 -21.11 0.09
N LYS A 251 -10.58 -20.19 0.02
CA LYS A 251 -11.85 -20.41 -0.69
C LYS A 251 -11.71 -20.57 -2.21
N TYR A 252 -10.65 -20.01 -2.79
CA TYR A 252 -10.37 -20.16 -4.23
C TYR A 252 -9.59 -21.44 -4.52
N MET A 253 -8.69 -21.85 -3.62
CA MET A 253 -8.03 -23.15 -3.67
C MET A 253 -9.04 -24.30 -3.71
N GLU A 254 -10.06 -24.27 -2.86
CA GLU A 254 -11.16 -25.26 -2.85
C GLU A 254 -11.95 -25.34 -4.17
N LYS A 255 -11.81 -24.36 -5.06
CA LYS A 255 -12.51 -24.28 -6.35
C LYS A 255 -11.63 -24.56 -7.55
N ALA A 256 -10.34 -24.82 -7.32
CA ALA A 256 -9.45 -25.15 -8.42
C ALA A 256 -9.85 -26.49 -9.02
N ASP A 257 -9.87 -26.52 -10.34
CA ASP A 257 -10.29 -27.68 -11.11
C ASP A 257 -9.08 -28.26 -11.85
N PHE A 258 -8.60 -29.40 -11.36
CA PHE A 258 -7.50 -30.15 -11.98
C PHE A 258 -7.94 -30.95 -13.22
N SER A 259 -9.23 -30.99 -13.54
CA SER A 259 -9.71 -31.68 -14.75
C SER A 259 -9.25 -30.99 -16.05
N GLN A 260 -8.87 -29.71 -15.96
CA GLN A 260 -8.26 -28.97 -17.05
C GLN A 260 -6.74 -28.90 -16.84
N ASN A 261 -5.98 -29.49 -17.76
CA ASN A 261 -4.52 -29.54 -17.65
C ASN A 261 -3.85 -28.16 -17.63
N ASP A 262 -4.46 -27.16 -18.28
CA ASP A 262 -3.98 -25.78 -18.30
C ASP A 262 -5.15 -24.83 -18.07
N GLN A 263 -5.13 -24.11 -16.95
CA GLN A 263 -6.09 -23.06 -16.62
C GLN A 263 -5.35 -21.84 -16.08
N SER A 264 -5.70 -20.65 -16.57
CA SER A 264 -5.24 -19.39 -15.99
C SER A 264 -6.40 -18.41 -15.95
N LEU A 265 -6.90 -18.13 -14.74
CA LEU A 265 -8.07 -17.28 -14.52
C LEU A 265 -7.73 -16.14 -13.56
N THR A 266 -7.96 -14.90 -14.02
CA THR A 266 -7.81 -13.71 -13.18
C THR A 266 -9.16 -13.02 -13.02
N GLU A 267 -9.63 -12.91 -11.79
CA GLU A 267 -10.84 -12.20 -11.43
C GLU A 267 -10.51 -10.97 -10.57
N ARG A 268 -11.20 -9.86 -10.83
CA ARG A 268 -11.06 -8.63 -10.04
C ARG A 268 -12.39 -8.26 -9.41
N SER A 269 -12.37 -7.93 -8.11
CA SER A 269 -13.52 -7.35 -7.41
C SER A 269 -13.17 -5.98 -6.82
N TYR A 270 -14.09 -5.04 -6.96
CA TYR A 270 -13.92 -3.65 -6.52
C TYR A 270 -14.81 -3.37 -5.31
N GLY A 271 -14.27 -2.64 -4.34
CA GLY A 271 -15.00 -2.20 -3.15
C GLY A 271 -14.65 -0.75 -2.79
N LEU A 272 -15.23 -0.24 -1.71
CA LEU A 272 -14.87 1.08 -1.20
C LEU A 272 -13.40 1.08 -0.78
N ALA A 273 -12.58 1.88 -1.46
CA ALA A 273 -11.14 2.03 -1.30
C ALA A 273 -10.33 0.73 -1.41
N THR A 274 -10.85 -0.26 -2.12
CA THR A 274 -10.20 -1.58 -2.25
C THR A 274 -10.34 -2.17 -3.64
N ILE A 275 -9.26 -2.79 -4.12
CA ILE A 275 -9.28 -3.65 -5.30
C ILE A 275 -8.73 -5.01 -4.87
N THR A 276 -9.44 -6.09 -5.18
CA THR A 276 -8.94 -7.45 -4.94
C THR A 276 -8.76 -8.12 -6.29
N SER A 277 -7.54 -8.51 -6.60
CA SER A 277 -7.22 -9.41 -7.70
C SER A 277 -7.06 -10.82 -7.16
N LYS A 278 -7.60 -11.79 -7.89
CA LYS A 278 -7.57 -13.20 -7.54
C LYS A 278 -7.16 -13.95 -8.80
N HIS A 279 -6.08 -14.68 -8.70
CA HIS A 279 -5.48 -15.42 -9.79
C HIS A 279 -5.45 -16.89 -9.40
N VAL A 280 -5.92 -17.74 -10.31
CA VAL A 280 -5.80 -19.19 -10.22
C VAL A 280 -5.07 -19.66 -11.45
N GLU A 281 -4.01 -20.44 -11.24
CA GLU A 281 -3.26 -21.10 -12.29
C GLU A 281 -3.22 -22.60 -11.98
N VAL A 282 -3.60 -23.42 -12.95
CA VAL A 282 -3.44 -24.88 -12.91
C VAL A 282 -2.64 -25.27 -14.14
N LYS A 283 -1.61 -26.09 -13.93
CA LYS A 283 -0.75 -26.62 -14.98
C LYS A 283 -0.25 -28.00 -14.61
N GLU A 284 -0.56 -29.01 -15.43
CA GLU A 284 -0.04 -30.38 -15.29
C GLU A 284 -0.24 -30.97 -13.87
N GLY A 285 -1.46 -30.86 -13.31
CA GLY A 285 -1.76 -31.38 -11.96
C GLY A 285 -1.21 -30.50 -10.81
N LYS A 286 -0.63 -29.35 -11.12
CA LYS A 286 -0.07 -28.39 -10.15
C LYS A 286 -0.87 -27.12 -10.16
N ALA A 287 -1.08 -26.52 -8.99
CA ALA A 287 -1.92 -25.35 -8.87
C ALA A 287 -1.30 -24.26 -7.98
N GLN A 288 -1.63 -23.03 -8.34
CA GLN A 288 -1.32 -21.82 -7.60
C GLN A 288 -2.57 -20.96 -7.48
N VAL A 289 -2.84 -20.48 -6.28
CA VAL A 289 -3.76 -19.36 -6.04
C VAL A 289 -2.98 -18.19 -5.51
N THR A 290 -3.16 -17.03 -6.14
CA THR A 290 -2.66 -15.75 -5.65
C THR A 290 -3.80 -14.79 -5.43
N VAL A 291 -3.90 -14.22 -4.24
CA VAL A 291 -4.85 -13.15 -3.95
C VAL A 291 -4.10 -11.90 -3.52
N GLN A 292 -4.32 -10.80 -4.25
CA GLN A 292 -3.75 -9.49 -3.95
C GLN A 292 -4.86 -8.51 -3.63
N ARG A 293 -4.87 -7.96 -2.43
CA ARG A 293 -5.86 -6.98 -1.98
C ARG A 293 -5.21 -5.64 -1.71
N PHE A 294 -5.45 -4.71 -2.62
CA PHE A 294 -4.99 -3.33 -2.57
C PHE A 294 -5.97 -2.48 -1.75
N CYS A 295 -5.44 -1.74 -0.78
CA CYS A 295 -6.20 -0.89 0.14
C CYS A 295 -5.65 0.54 0.13
N PHE A 296 -6.48 1.51 -0.25
CA PHE A 296 -6.09 2.92 -0.41
C PHE A 296 -7.03 3.88 0.36
N TYR A 297 -7.59 3.41 1.48
CA TYR A 297 -8.54 4.17 2.32
C TYR A 297 -8.02 5.55 2.75
N LYS A 298 -6.72 5.66 3.06
CA LYS A 298 -6.11 6.94 3.46
C LYS A 298 -6.32 8.02 2.38
N GLY A 299 -6.10 7.67 1.11
CA GLY A 299 -6.35 8.57 -0.01
C GLY A 299 -7.82 8.94 -0.14
N VAL A 300 -8.73 7.96 -0.07
CA VAL A 300 -10.18 8.21 -0.20
C VAL A 300 -10.70 9.13 0.90
N ILE A 301 -10.36 8.89 2.16
CA ILE A 301 -10.82 9.70 3.29
C ILE A 301 -10.32 11.14 3.15
N LEU A 302 -9.04 11.33 2.86
CA LEU A 302 -8.42 12.65 2.83
C LEU A 302 -8.92 13.50 1.66
N TYR A 303 -8.99 12.95 0.45
CA TYR A 303 -9.54 13.69 -0.69
C TYR A 303 -11.03 13.97 -0.52
N THR A 304 -11.80 13.05 0.07
CA THR A 304 -13.22 13.30 0.40
C THR A 304 -13.36 14.46 1.38
N ALA A 305 -12.49 14.55 2.40
CA ALA A 305 -12.49 15.67 3.34
C ALA A 305 -12.13 17.00 2.66
N ILE A 306 -11.09 17.01 1.81
CA ILE A 306 -10.66 18.21 1.05
C ILE A 306 -11.79 18.71 0.15
N PHE A 307 -12.34 17.84 -0.70
CA PHE A 307 -13.44 18.21 -1.60
C PHE A 307 -14.71 18.58 -0.82
N GLY A 308 -15.00 17.89 0.28
CA GLY A 308 -16.10 18.24 1.18
C GLY A 308 -15.98 19.64 1.76
N ALA A 309 -14.79 20.04 2.20
CA ALA A 309 -14.51 21.39 2.71
C ALA A 309 -14.69 22.46 1.62
N ILE A 310 -14.13 22.23 0.42
CA ILE A 310 -14.27 23.14 -0.73
C ILE A 310 -15.74 23.32 -1.10
N MET A 311 -16.49 22.22 -1.22
CA MET A 311 -17.90 22.27 -1.60
C MET A 311 -18.78 22.90 -0.52
N THR A 312 -18.44 22.69 0.76
CA THR A 312 -19.12 23.36 1.88
C THR A 312 -18.88 24.87 1.83
N LEU A 313 -17.65 25.31 1.55
CA LEU A 313 -17.32 26.73 1.36
C LEU A 313 -18.15 27.35 0.22
N ILE A 314 -18.20 26.69 -0.94
CA ILE A 314 -18.98 27.15 -2.10
C ILE A 314 -20.47 27.26 -1.74
N MET A 315 -21.03 26.25 -1.05
CA MET A 315 -22.43 26.26 -0.64
C MET A 315 -22.74 27.43 0.31
N VAL A 316 -21.86 27.70 1.28
CA VAL A 316 -21.99 28.84 2.20
C VAL A 316 -21.96 30.17 1.43
N LEU A 317 -21.03 30.34 0.48
CA LEU A 317 -20.92 31.55 -0.34
C LEU A 317 -22.17 31.76 -1.22
N VAL A 318 -22.70 30.70 -1.84
CA VAL A 318 -23.92 30.76 -2.66
C VAL A 318 -25.17 31.02 -1.82
N CYS A 319 -25.27 30.45 -0.61
CA CYS A 319 -26.38 30.76 0.29
C CYS A 319 -26.34 32.21 0.78
N ARG A 320 -25.17 32.73 1.16
CA ARG A 320 -25.02 34.15 1.58
C ARG A 320 -25.34 35.11 0.45
N SER A 321 -25.01 34.80 -0.80
CA SER A 321 -25.34 35.67 -1.95
C SER A 321 -26.84 35.67 -2.28
N LYS A 322 -27.54 34.54 -2.12
CA LYS A 322 -29.00 34.45 -2.28
C LYS A 322 -29.78 35.18 -1.19
N ASP A 323 -29.31 35.13 0.05
CA ASP A 323 -29.93 35.86 1.16
C ASP A 323 -29.75 37.38 1.00
N LYS A 324 -28.59 37.84 0.50
CA LYS A 324 -28.40 39.24 0.08
C LYS A 324 -29.33 39.66 -1.06
N LYS A 325 -29.52 38.83 -2.10
CA LYS A 325 -30.45 39.14 -3.20
C LYS A 325 -31.92 39.21 -2.73
N LYS A 326 -32.32 38.43 -1.72
CA LYS A 326 -33.66 38.54 -1.12
C LYS A 326 -33.82 39.77 -0.22
N ALA A 327 -32.76 40.17 0.49
CA ALA A 327 -32.76 41.41 1.26
C ALA A 327 -32.81 42.66 0.36
N PHE A 328 -32.14 42.64 -0.79
CA PHE A 328 -32.21 43.73 -1.78
C PHE A 328 -33.48 43.69 -2.64
N GLY A 329 -34.08 42.52 -2.87
CA GLY A 329 -35.38 42.38 -3.53
C GLY A 329 -36.58 42.73 -2.63
N GLY A 330 -36.37 43.00 -1.34
CA GLY A 330 -37.41 43.45 -0.40
C GLY A 330 -37.58 44.98 -0.33
N TYR A 331 -36.78 45.74 -1.07
CA TYR A 331 -36.86 47.21 -1.17
C TYR A 331 -37.27 47.66 -2.59
N GLY A 332 -38.12 46.86 -3.25
CA GLY A 332 -38.65 47.17 -4.57
C GLY A 332 -40.15 46.92 -4.66
N GLY A 333 -40.94 47.93 -4.28
CA GLY A 333 -42.30 48.15 -4.78
C GLY A 333 -43.40 47.21 -4.25
N ASN A 334 -44.07 47.64 -3.18
CA ASN A 334 -45.48 47.31 -2.96
C ASN A 334 -46.29 48.61 -3.01
N TYR A 335 -46.48 49.16 -4.21
CA TYR A 335 -47.55 50.12 -4.47
C TYR A 335 -48.80 49.33 -4.81
N GLY A 336 -49.75 49.26 -3.88
CA GLY A 336 -51.05 48.64 -4.12
C GLY A 336 -51.86 48.51 -2.84
N ASN A 337 -52.86 49.38 -2.70
CA ASN A 337 -53.92 49.40 -1.69
C ASN A 337 -53.55 49.90 -0.28
N MET A 338 -53.67 51.22 -0.10
CA MET A 338 -54.29 51.76 1.12
C MET A 338 -55.53 52.57 0.73
N PRO A 339 -56.68 52.36 1.40
CA PRO A 339 -57.87 53.17 1.17
C PRO A 339 -57.73 54.55 1.84
N TYR A 340 -58.29 55.53 1.14
CA TYR A 340 -58.45 56.93 1.52
C TYR A 340 -58.83 57.14 3.00
N ASN A 341 -58.07 57.99 3.71
CA ASN A 341 -58.63 58.85 4.73
C ASN A 341 -57.76 60.09 4.92
N TYR A 342 -58.25 61.23 4.44
CA TYR A 342 -57.79 62.57 4.83
C TYR A 342 -58.65 63.03 6.02
N PRO A 343 -58.11 63.80 6.97
CA PRO A 343 -58.21 65.25 6.77
C PRO A 343 -57.02 66.08 7.28
N ASN A 344 -56.76 67.13 6.49
CA ASN A 344 -56.36 68.51 6.83
C ASN A 344 -55.30 68.78 7.91
N GLY A 345 -54.27 69.52 7.50
CA GLY A 345 -53.43 70.25 8.46
C GLY A 345 -52.22 70.97 7.85
N TYR A 346 -52.47 72.03 7.09
CA TYR A 346 -51.61 73.22 6.88
C TYR A 346 -50.16 73.09 6.36
N ASN A 347 -50.00 73.62 5.15
CA ASN A 347 -48.77 74.19 4.60
C ASN A 347 -48.10 75.18 5.57
N ASN A 348 -46.77 75.10 5.69
CA ASN A 348 -45.89 76.26 5.52
C ASN A 348 -44.46 75.81 5.18
N ARG A 349 -44.02 76.20 3.98
CA ARG A 349 -42.63 76.32 3.51
C ARG A 349 -42.39 77.84 3.30
N PRO A 350 -41.19 78.33 2.94
CA PRO A 350 -39.82 77.99 3.38
C PRO A 350 -38.95 79.28 3.58
N ALA A 351 -37.77 79.17 4.19
CA ALA A 351 -36.65 80.12 4.03
C ALA A 351 -35.38 79.45 4.59
N GLY A 352 -34.17 79.51 4.03
CA GLY A 352 -33.60 80.23 2.90
C GLY A 352 -32.06 80.20 3.02
N GLY A 353 -31.35 80.27 1.89
CA GLY A 353 -29.92 80.60 1.76
C GLY A 353 -28.91 79.46 1.93
N ASN A 354 -27.75 79.42 1.28
CA ASN A 354 -27.15 80.13 0.14
C ASN A 354 -25.91 79.30 -0.26
N TYR A 355 -25.68 79.05 -1.54
CA TYR A 355 -24.38 78.62 -2.14
C TYR A 355 -23.62 79.89 -2.60
N PRO A 356 -22.28 79.91 -2.86
CA PRO A 356 -21.78 79.44 -4.18
C PRO A 356 -20.29 78.98 -4.31
N ASN A 357 -20.06 78.17 -5.36
CA ASN A 357 -18.94 78.19 -6.33
C ASN A 357 -17.48 77.96 -5.87
N ASN A 358 -16.53 77.47 -6.67
CA ASN A 358 -16.36 76.76 -7.95
C ASN A 358 -14.83 76.84 -8.20
N TYR A 359 -14.14 75.86 -8.77
CA TYR A 359 -13.14 76.09 -9.84
C TYR A 359 -12.46 74.79 -10.34
N ASN A 360 -12.40 74.73 -11.66
CA ASN A 360 -11.85 73.70 -12.55
C ASN A 360 -10.33 73.78 -12.70
N GLY A 361 -9.70 72.64 -12.99
CA GLY A 361 -8.33 72.55 -13.52
C GLY A 361 -8.01 71.15 -14.04
N GLN A 362 -8.22 70.90 -15.33
CA GLN A 362 -7.74 69.76 -16.15
C GLN A 362 -6.19 69.81 -16.34
N PRO A 363 -5.47 68.80 -16.92
CA PRO A 363 -5.88 67.87 -18.00
C PRO A 363 -5.28 66.42 -18.06
N ASN A 364 -5.87 65.62 -18.97
CA ASN A 364 -5.37 64.52 -19.82
C ASN A 364 -4.19 63.61 -19.41
N ASN A 365 -4.38 62.27 -19.47
CA ASN A 365 -3.82 61.39 -20.52
C ASN A 365 -4.03 59.88 -20.26
N TYR A 366 -4.40 59.14 -21.32
CA TYR A 366 -4.24 57.68 -21.53
C TYR A 366 -2.72 57.33 -21.65
N PRO A 367 -2.23 56.07 -21.44
CA PRO A 367 -2.39 55.01 -22.46
C PRO A 367 -2.34 53.52 -22.05
N ASN A 368 -2.61 52.73 -23.09
CA ASN A 368 -2.49 51.28 -23.30
C ASN A 368 -1.17 50.60 -22.85
N ASN A 369 -1.34 49.38 -22.32
CA ASN A 369 -0.89 48.07 -22.82
C ASN A 369 0.40 47.90 -23.66
N TYR A 370 1.00 46.72 -23.42
CA TYR A 370 2.16 46.05 -24.05
C TYR A 370 3.57 46.44 -23.59
N ASN A 371 4.22 45.48 -22.91
CA ASN A 371 5.65 45.25 -23.14
C ASN A 371 5.94 43.74 -23.19
N ASN A 372 6.64 43.38 -24.25
CA ASN A 372 7.08 42.04 -24.65
C ASN A 372 8.61 42.13 -24.71
N GLY A 373 9.32 41.16 -24.13
CA GLY A 373 10.79 41.11 -24.15
C GLY A 373 11.30 40.01 -23.22
N THR A 374 11.50 38.79 -23.72
CA THR A 374 12.75 38.21 -24.27
C THR A 374 13.75 37.71 -23.23
N ASN A 375 14.09 36.42 -23.38
CA ASN A 375 15.33 35.67 -23.10
C ASN A 375 14.92 34.30 -22.51
N GLY A 376 15.24 33.13 -23.06
CA GLY A 376 16.40 32.72 -23.85
C GLY A 376 17.04 31.52 -23.13
N TYR A 377 17.50 30.51 -23.88
CA TYR A 377 18.18 29.26 -23.46
C TYR A 377 17.26 28.17 -22.87
N GLY A 378 17.32 26.90 -23.24
CA GLY A 378 18.36 26.13 -23.93
C GLY A 378 18.47 24.76 -23.23
N MET A 379 18.40 23.68 -24.01
CA MET A 379 18.54 22.26 -23.70
C MET A 379 19.30 21.85 -22.41
N ASN A 380 18.88 20.74 -21.78
CA ASN A 380 19.66 19.50 -21.83
C ASN A 380 18.95 18.26 -21.27
N ASN A 381 18.96 17.21 -22.09
CA ASN A 381 18.85 15.80 -21.71
C ASN A 381 20.02 15.42 -20.79
N TYR A 382 19.76 14.62 -19.76
CA TYR A 382 20.78 13.78 -19.15
C TYR A 382 20.32 12.33 -19.10
N ASN A 383 20.77 11.62 -20.13
CA ASN A 383 21.08 10.21 -20.13
C ASN A 383 22.42 10.05 -19.40
N ASN A 384 22.53 9.17 -18.41
CA ASN A 384 23.84 8.59 -18.05
C ASN A 384 23.68 7.32 -17.21
N GLY A 385 24.00 6.19 -17.82
CA GLY A 385 24.48 5.01 -17.12
C GLY A 385 25.99 5.11 -16.87
N SER A 386 26.45 4.49 -15.79
CA SER A 386 27.84 4.02 -15.54
C SER A 386 27.77 3.17 -14.27
N ARG A 387 27.95 1.83 -14.33
CA ARG A 387 29.24 1.11 -14.26
C ARG A 387 30.08 1.46 -13.02
N TYR A 388 30.09 0.55 -12.04
CA TYR A 388 31.21 0.21 -11.15
C TYR A 388 31.04 -1.29 -10.82
N ARG A 389 31.90 -2.18 -11.36
CA ARG A 389 33.18 -2.67 -10.80
C ARG A 389 33.05 -3.25 -9.42
#